data_AF-A0A962HXJ0-F1
#
_entry.id   AF-A0A962HXJ0-F1
#
_cell.length_a   1.000
_cell.length_b   1.000
_cell.length_c   1.000
_cell.angle_alpha   90.00
_cell.angle_beta   90.00
_cell.angle_gamma   90.00
#
_symmetry.space_group_name_H-M   'P 1'
#
loop_
_entity.id
_entity.type
_entity.pdbx_description
1 polymer ?
#
loop_
_entity_poly.entity_id
_entity_poly.type
_entity_poly.pdbx_seq_one_letter_code
_entity_poly.pdbx_strand_id
1 'polypeptide(L)'
;MSGSSQRWLREHFKDPYVQRAQREGMRSRAAFKLEELLARDRLLRPDMVVVDLGAAPGGWSQVVADALKGRGRLIALDILPMAPLDGVEVIEGDFTDSQVLEQLLQT
;
A
#
# COMPACT_ATOMS: atom_id res chain seq x y z
N MET A 1 -23.93 4.08 -29.11
CA MET A 1 -22.72 3.79 -28.33
C MET A 1 -22.83 4.48 -26.96
N SER A 2 -22.53 3.74 -25.90
CA SER A 2 -22.01 4.20 -24.60
C SER A 2 -22.68 5.36 -23.84
N GLY A 3 -23.84 5.13 -23.22
CA GLY A 3 -24.29 5.95 -22.06
C GLY A 3 -23.71 5.47 -20.72
N SER A 4 -23.24 4.22 -20.65
CA SER A 4 -22.69 3.60 -19.43
C SER A 4 -21.29 4.10 -19.07
N SER A 5 -20.44 4.44 -20.04
CA SER A 5 -19.05 4.86 -19.77
C SER A 5 -18.98 6.25 -19.11
N GLN A 6 -19.87 7.18 -19.48
CA GLN A 6 -19.91 8.51 -18.86
C GLN A 6 -20.46 8.50 -17.43
N ARG A 7 -21.35 7.56 -17.10
CA ARG A 7 -21.89 7.41 -15.75
C ARG A 7 -20.85 6.77 -14.81
N TRP A 8 -20.15 5.74 -15.27
CA TRP A 8 -19.06 5.10 -14.54
C TRP A 8 -17.91 6.09 -14.24
N LEU A 9 -17.51 6.92 -15.23
CA LEU A 9 -16.53 7.99 -15.02
C LEU A 9 -16.99 9.02 -13.98
N ARG A 10 -18.26 9.45 -14.00
CA ARG A 10 -18.79 10.42 -13.02
C ARG A 10 -18.90 9.86 -11.60
N GLU A 11 -19.13 8.56 -11.44
CA GLU A 11 -19.13 7.90 -10.13
C GLU A 11 -17.71 7.76 -9.56
N HIS A 12 -16.70 7.54 -10.40
CA HIS A 12 -15.28 7.52 -9.97
C HIS A 12 -14.77 8.87 -9.46
N PHE A 13 -15.18 9.99 -10.08
CA PHE A 13 -14.79 11.32 -9.63
C PHE A 13 -15.44 11.78 -8.31
N LYS A 14 -16.44 11.04 -7.80
CA LYS A 14 -17.12 11.33 -6.54
C LYS A 14 -16.87 10.28 -5.47
N ASP A 15 -15.85 9.44 -5.65
CA ASP A 15 -15.57 8.43 -4.65
C ASP A 15 -15.19 9.11 -3.31
N PRO A 16 -16.02 8.97 -2.26
CA PRO A 16 -15.80 9.67 -1.00
C PRO A 16 -14.49 9.23 -0.34
N TYR A 17 -13.99 8.04 -0.63
CA TYR A 17 -12.72 7.58 -0.10
C TYR A 17 -11.52 8.16 -0.83
N VAL A 18 -11.63 8.54 -2.10
CA VAL A 18 -10.55 9.29 -2.77
C VAL A 18 -10.42 10.67 -2.13
N GLN A 19 -11.54 11.35 -1.91
CA GLN A 19 -11.55 12.64 -1.21
C GLN A 19 -11.09 12.50 0.25
N ARG A 20 -11.50 11.43 0.93
CA ARG A 20 -11.02 11.12 2.29
C ARG A 20 -9.52 10.88 2.30
N ALA A 21 -8.99 10.07 1.37
CA ALA A 21 -7.56 9.81 1.28
C ALA A 21 -6.76 11.09 1.08
N GLN A 22 -7.19 11.97 0.17
CA GLN A 22 -6.56 13.28 -0.03
C GLN A 22 -6.61 14.15 1.23
N ARG A 23 -7.75 14.21 1.93
CA ARG A 23 -7.90 14.99 3.16
C ARG A 23 -7.06 14.45 4.33
N GLU A 24 -6.92 13.13 4.41
CA GLU A 24 -6.18 12.44 5.48
C GLU A 24 -4.70 12.19 5.11
N GLY A 25 -4.24 12.66 3.94
CA GLY A 25 -2.85 12.47 3.50
C GLY A 25 -2.49 11.02 3.17
N MET A 26 -3.50 10.18 2.90
CA MET A 26 -3.31 8.78 2.51
C MET A 26 -2.94 8.67 1.03
N ARG A 27 -1.94 7.84 0.73
CA ARG A 27 -1.47 7.65 -0.65
C ARG A 27 -2.45 6.94 -1.58
N SER A 28 -3.43 6.22 -1.03
CA SER A 28 -4.48 5.55 -1.79
C SER A 28 -5.72 5.32 -0.93
N ARG A 29 -6.91 5.31 -1.56
CA ARG A 29 -8.16 4.87 -0.91
C ARG A 29 -8.11 3.44 -0.39
N ALA A 30 -7.18 2.62 -0.87
CA ALA A 30 -7.00 1.25 -0.41
C ALA A 30 -6.53 1.16 1.06
N ALA A 31 -5.90 2.22 1.59
CA ALA A 31 -5.44 2.32 2.97
C ALA A 31 -6.57 1.97 3.96
N PHE A 32 -7.77 2.52 3.76
CA PHE A 32 -8.92 2.31 4.64
C PHE A 32 -9.35 0.84 4.75
N LYS A 33 -9.11 0.03 3.70
CA LYS A 33 -9.41 -1.41 3.76
C LYS A 33 -8.47 -2.12 4.72
N LEU A 34 -7.19 -1.76 4.71
CA LEU A 34 -6.21 -2.37 5.61
C LEU A 34 -6.43 -1.89 7.04
N GLU A 35 -6.71 -0.60 7.25
CA GLU A 35 -7.05 -0.07 8.58
C GLU A 35 -8.22 -0.85 9.22
N GLU A 36 -9.28 -1.13 8.46
CA GLU A 36 -10.42 -1.92 8.92
C GLU A 36 -10.01 -3.36 9.29
N LEU A 37 -9.19 -4.01 8.45
CA LEU A 37 -8.67 -5.36 8.73
C LEU A 37 -7.80 -5.39 9.98
N LEU A 38 -6.91 -4.41 10.18
CA LEU A 38 -6.05 -4.33 11.35
C LEU A 38 -6.85 -4.12 12.64
N ALA A 39 -7.89 -3.28 12.59
CA ALA A 39 -8.80 -3.05 13.71
C ALA A 39 -9.58 -4.32 14.10
N ARG A 40 -9.99 -5.12 13.12
CA ARG A 40 -10.78 -6.35 13.34
C ARG A 40 -9.92 -7.54 13.76
N ASP A 41 -8.83 -7.79 13.03
CA ASP A 41 -8.15 -9.10 13.03
C ASP A 41 -6.79 -9.07 13.75
N ARG A 42 -6.28 -7.90 14.16
CA ARG A 42 -4.98 -7.73 14.86
C ARG A 42 -3.82 -8.47 14.15
N LEU A 43 -3.71 -8.27 12.84
CA LEU A 43 -2.77 -8.98 11.98
C LEU A 43 -1.30 -8.66 12.27
N LEU A 44 -1.02 -7.46 12.79
CA LEU A 44 0.35 -6.99 13.05
C LEU A 44 0.75 -7.21 14.50
N ARG A 45 2.03 -7.55 14.68
CA ARG A 45 2.68 -7.71 15.99
C ARG A 45 3.97 -6.88 16.02
N PRO A 46 4.42 -6.43 17.20
CA PRO A 46 5.71 -5.76 17.33
C PRO A 46 6.83 -6.65 16.77
N ASP A 47 7.83 -6.01 16.17
CA ASP A 47 9.06 -6.63 15.69
C ASP A 47 8.85 -7.63 14.54
N MET A 48 7.68 -7.59 13.90
CA MET A 48 7.34 -8.39 12.73
C MET A 48 8.04 -7.88 11.46
N VAL A 49 8.36 -8.79 10.56
CA VAL A 49 8.76 -8.47 9.18
C VAL A 49 7.51 -8.54 8.30
N VAL A 50 7.21 -7.46 7.59
CA VAL A 50 6.07 -7.34 6.69
C VAL A 50 6.58 -7.07 5.28
N VAL A 51 6.03 -7.81 4.31
CA VAL A 51 6.29 -7.60 2.88
C VAL A 51 4.98 -7.21 2.19
N ASP A 52 4.95 -6.02 1.58
CA ASP A 52 3.82 -5.48 0.81
C ASP A 52 4.10 -5.69 -0.69
N LEU A 53 3.37 -6.61 -1.33
CA LEU A 53 3.57 -6.96 -2.75
C LEU A 53 2.54 -6.23 -3.62
N GLY A 54 3.00 -5.55 -4.67
CA GLY A 54 2.15 -4.66 -5.47
C GLY A 54 1.83 -3.37 -4.70
N ALA A 55 2.85 -2.82 -4.04
CA ALA A 55 2.70 -1.77 -3.06
C ALA A 55 2.36 -0.39 -3.66
N ALA A 56 2.72 -0.08 -4.90
CA ALA A 56 2.57 1.27 -5.47
C ALA A 56 1.08 1.69 -5.51
N PRO A 57 0.72 2.91 -5.04
CA PRO A 57 1.57 4.04 -4.67
C PRO A 57 2.01 4.09 -3.18
N GLY A 58 1.76 3.05 -2.39
CA GLY A 58 2.23 2.91 -1.01
C GLY A 58 1.13 3.07 0.05
N GLY A 59 -0.13 2.91 -0.32
CA GLY A 59 -1.25 3.13 0.61
C GLY A 59 -1.30 2.12 1.77
N TRP A 60 -0.98 0.84 1.50
CA TRP A 60 -0.92 -0.18 2.55
C TRP A 60 0.38 -0.07 3.35
N SER A 61 1.51 0.09 2.66
CA SER A 61 2.81 0.39 3.28
C SER A 61 2.74 1.56 4.29
N GLN A 62 2.06 2.66 3.96
CA GLN A 62 1.86 3.78 4.88
C GLN A 62 1.13 3.35 6.17
N VAL A 63 0.01 2.63 6.04
CA VAL A 63 -0.78 2.13 7.18
C VAL A 63 0.03 1.16 8.05
N VAL A 64 0.81 0.27 7.43
CA VAL A 64 1.64 -0.69 8.18
C VAL A 64 2.78 0.02 8.90
N ALA A 65 3.47 0.97 8.26
CA ALA A 65 4.54 1.74 8.89
C ALA A 65 4.05 2.46 10.15
N ASP A 66 2.90 3.14 10.04
CA ASP A 66 2.25 3.83 11.16
C ASP A 66 1.84 2.86 12.28
N ALA A 67 1.34 1.68 11.93
CA ALA A 67 0.93 0.65 12.88
C ALA A 67 2.12 0.01 13.63
N LEU A 68 3.24 -0.23 12.93
CA LEU A 68 4.45 -0.80 13.52
C LEU A 68 5.19 0.18 14.42
N LYS A 69 5.03 1.50 14.22
CA LYS A 69 5.70 2.55 15.03
C LYS A 69 7.21 2.37 15.14
N GLY A 70 7.84 1.99 14.02
CA GLY A 70 9.28 1.69 13.96
C GLY A 70 9.70 0.38 14.62
N ARG A 71 8.76 -0.46 15.07
CA ARG A 71 9.04 -1.78 15.66
C ARG A 71 8.80 -2.89 14.65
N GLY A 72 9.87 -3.26 13.95
CA GLY A 72 9.86 -4.32 12.95
C GLY A 72 10.52 -3.85 11.66
N ARG A 73 10.30 -4.60 10.58
CA ARG A 73 10.72 -4.23 9.23
C ARG A 73 9.54 -4.27 8.28
N LEU A 74 9.52 -3.31 7.37
CA LEU A 74 8.53 -3.22 6.31
C LEU A 74 9.26 -3.06 4.99
N ILE A 75 9.00 -3.99 4.08
CA ILE A 75 9.57 -4.01 2.73
C ILE A 75 8.41 -3.92 1.74
N ALA A 76 8.44 -2.92 0.88
CA ALA A 76 7.46 -2.69 -0.17
C ALA A 76 8.06 -3.05 -1.52
N LEU A 77 7.37 -3.88 -2.29
CA LEU A 77 7.83 -4.39 -3.58
C LEU A 77 6.77 -4.08 -4.65
N ASP A 78 7.18 -3.38 -5.71
CA ASP A 78 6.33 -3.12 -6.87
C ASP A 78 7.17 -2.95 -8.14
N ILE A 79 6.59 -3.21 -9.32
CA ILE A 79 7.22 -2.95 -10.62
C ILE A 79 7.26 -1.44 -10.90
N LEU A 80 6.32 -0.69 -10.34
CA LEU A 80 6.20 0.75 -10.52
C LEU A 80 6.97 1.51 -9.44
N PRO A 81 7.57 2.67 -9.79
CA PRO A 81 8.25 3.51 -8.82
C PRO A 81 7.26 4.05 -7.79
N MET A 82 7.74 4.17 -6.55
CA MET A 82 6.98 4.70 -5.43
C MET A 82 7.79 5.80 -4.73
N ALA A 83 7.12 6.88 -4.31
CA ALA A 83 7.78 7.89 -3.50
C ALA A 83 8.27 7.27 -2.16
N PRO A 84 9.42 7.70 -1.61
CA PRO A 84 9.95 7.14 -0.37
C PRO A 84 8.95 7.32 0.79
N LEU A 85 8.91 6.34 1.70
CA LEU A 85 8.11 6.36 2.94
C LEU A 85 9.05 6.09 4.11
N ASP A 86 8.90 6.85 5.19
CA ASP A 86 9.71 6.67 6.39
C ASP A 86 9.48 5.29 7.01
N GLY A 87 10.56 4.59 7.31
CA GLY A 87 10.51 3.23 7.88
C GLY A 87 10.10 2.14 6.88
N VAL A 88 10.08 2.45 5.56
CA VAL A 88 9.78 1.50 4.50
C VAL A 88 10.99 1.31 3.59
N GLU A 89 11.45 0.08 3.47
CA GLU A 89 12.42 -0.30 2.46
C GLU A 89 11.70 -0.62 1.14
N VAL A 90 12.20 -0.11 0.01
CA VAL A 90 11.52 -0.24 -1.28
C VAL A 90 12.39 -1.03 -2.25
N ILE A 91 11.80 -2.08 -2.83
CA ILE A 91 12.38 -2.86 -3.91
C ILE A 91 11.53 -2.62 -5.16
N GLU A 92 12.09 -1.94 -6.16
CA GLU A 92 11.44 -1.76 -7.45
C GLU A 92 11.78 -2.97 -8.34
N GLY A 93 10.77 -3.77 -8.71
CA GLY A 93 10.94 -4.97 -9.52
C GLY A 93 9.69 -5.85 -9.59
N ASP A 94 9.72 -6.85 -10.47
CA ASP A 94 8.68 -7.87 -10.57
C ASP A 94 8.86 -8.92 -9.47
N PHE A 95 7.87 -9.10 -8.59
CA PHE A 95 7.95 -10.09 -7.51
C PHE A 95 7.99 -11.55 -8.00
N THR A 96 7.72 -11.79 -9.29
CA THR A 96 7.88 -13.10 -9.92
C THR A 96 9.30 -13.36 -10.43
N ASP A 97 10.16 -12.33 -10.47
CA ASP A 97 11.56 -12.44 -10.86
C ASP A 97 12.42 -13.00 -9.70
N SER A 98 13.23 -14.00 -10.00
CA SER A 98 14.17 -14.60 -9.05
C SER A 98 15.19 -13.60 -8.52
N GLN A 99 15.63 -12.62 -9.33
CA GLN A 99 16.58 -11.60 -8.88
C GLN A 99 15.98 -10.71 -7.80
N VAL A 100 14.71 -10.34 -7.96
CA VAL A 100 13.97 -9.54 -6.99
C VAL A 100 13.73 -10.34 -5.71
N LEU A 101 13.44 -11.64 -5.82
CA LEU A 101 13.36 -12.54 -4.68
C LEU A 101 14.71 -12.65 -3.95
N GLU A 102 15.82 -12.80 -4.66
CA GLU A 102 17.16 -12.84 -4.07
C GLU A 102 17.48 -11.54 -3.33
N GLN A 103 17.15 -10.38 -3.91
CA GLN A 103 17.30 -9.08 -3.26
C GLN A 103 16.47 -9.00 -1.97
N LEU A 104 15.20 -9.43 -2.02
CA LEU A 104 14.31 -9.46 -0.84
C LEU A 104 14.88 -10.36 0.27
N LEU A 105 15.51 -11.48 -0.06
CA LEU A 105 16.09 -12.40 0.93
C LEU A 105 17.41 -11.88 1.54
N GLN A 106 18.10 -10.97 0.86
CA GLN A 106 19.33 -10.33 1.34
C GLN A 106 19.08 -9.03 2.11
N THR A 107 17.84 -8.55 2.05
CA THR A 107 17.36 -7.38 2.76
C THR A 107 17.36 -7.67 4.25
#